data_AF-M4RVX3-F1
#
_entry.id   AF-M4RVX3-F1
#
_cell.length_a   1.000
_cell.length_b   1.000
_cell.length_c   1.000
_cell.angle_alpha   90.00
_cell.angle_beta   90.00
_cell.angle_gamma   90.00
#
_symmetry.space_group_name_H-M   'P 1'
#
loop_
_entity.id
_entity.type
_entity.pdbx_description
1 polymer ?
#
loop_
_entity_poly.entity_id
_entity_poly.type
_entity_poly.pdbx_seq_one_letter_code
_entity_poly.pdbx_strand_id
1 'polypeptide(L)'
;MSLSPQFLDELRSRTLLSALVGKSVKLERAGREFRACCPFHNEKTPSFYVNDDKAFYHCFGCGAHGDAIRFLTEHKGLPFMDAVKELAAAAGMDVPAADPRAAEKAERASGLHEAMAEAAAWFVEQLHGIAGAEARDYLRKRGVDAAAQAAFGIGFAPDSRGKLKAALSRFGDDKLVEAGLLISVEDKEPYDRFRGRLMIPIRDARGRAIAFGGRIIGQGEPKYLNSPETPLFDKGRTLFNLDKAAAATRKAGRVIVVEGYMDVIALAQAGIGEAVAPLGTALTEGQIERLWRLAETPILCFDGDAAGQKAAIRAALRALPMIEPGRTLRFATLPPGQDPDDLVRNGGRTALETLLEGAEPLVERLWKYELAAAPLDTPEARAGLRKRLADHAATIRHGDVRGQYLADFRRRFDALYERASPAPRFQPGGGWRGGQAGRGGRRGPFRGKPPEAPPSAVTRSIGNGGLGPLESRAVLAGMLRHPQIIAHHAETIAALPIADEKLARIRDAMLDAAFAAETLDSDTLGTILGQVGLAGAMEALRAPNGLAFSFLRGNADAGRARRDLAAAIEALAARPELDAALAAVTARLMASPDEAGFAEQRRLRAARDAADQALASLAAGESGADSN
;
A
#
# COMPACT_ATOMS: atom_id res chain seq x y z
N MET A 1 -5.10 -23.91 15.89
CA MET A 1 -4.28 -25.10 16.14
C MET A 1 -2.87 -24.77 15.70
N SER A 2 -1.92 -24.69 16.62
CA SER A 2 -0.51 -24.60 16.23
C SER A 2 0.08 -25.98 16.47
N LEU A 3 0.27 -26.76 15.41
CA LEU A 3 1.15 -27.92 15.47
C LEU A 3 2.57 -27.38 15.55
N SER A 4 3.39 -27.91 16.47
CA SER A 4 4.78 -27.46 16.56
C SER A 4 5.51 -27.79 15.25
N PRO A 5 6.43 -26.93 14.77
CA PRO A 5 7.28 -27.24 13.63
C PRO A 5 7.97 -28.61 13.80
N GLN A 6 8.40 -28.89 15.04
CA GLN A 6 9.02 -30.15 15.44
C GLN A 6 8.13 -31.38 15.23
N PHE A 7 6.84 -31.30 15.55
CA PHE A 7 5.89 -32.39 15.28
C PHE A 7 5.70 -32.62 13.77
N LEU A 8 5.61 -31.55 12.99
CA LEU A 8 5.47 -31.65 11.53
C LEU A 8 6.71 -32.24 10.87
N ASP A 9 7.90 -31.88 11.36
CA ASP A 9 9.17 -32.44 10.87
C ASP A 9 9.32 -33.91 11.26
N GLU A 10 8.93 -34.28 12.48
CA GLU A 10 8.89 -35.69 12.90
C GLU A 10 7.90 -36.49 12.04
N LEU A 11 6.71 -35.95 11.80
CA LEU A 11 5.70 -36.59 10.94
C LEU A 11 6.20 -36.80 9.51
N ARG A 12 6.90 -35.81 8.93
CA ARG A 12 7.53 -35.93 7.61
C ARG A 12 8.58 -37.03 7.59
N SER A 13 9.47 -37.05 8.58
CA SER A 13 10.56 -38.04 8.66
C SER A 13 10.08 -39.48 8.85
N ARG A 14 8.91 -39.69 9.49
CA ARG A 14 8.29 -41.02 9.63
C ARG A 14 7.40 -41.42 8.45
N THR A 15 7.23 -40.54 7.46
CA THR A 15 6.40 -40.81 6.29
C THR A 15 7.27 -41.13 5.08
N LEU A 16 7.18 -42.36 4.58
CA LEU A 16 7.77 -42.73 3.29
C LEU A 16 6.88 -42.18 2.15
N LEU A 17 7.38 -41.18 1.44
CA LEU A 17 6.63 -40.46 0.41
C LEU A 17 6.34 -41.35 -0.79
N SER A 18 7.27 -42.22 -1.19
CA SER A 18 7.07 -43.21 -2.24
C SER A 18 5.95 -44.20 -1.89
N ALA A 19 5.87 -44.64 -0.63
CA ALA A 19 4.82 -45.54 -0.16
C ALA A 19 3.45 -44.85 -0.13
N LEU A 20 3.41 -43.56 0.18
CA LEU A 20 2.19 -42.75 0.15
C LEU A 20 1.71 -42.52 -1.29
N VAL A 21 2.59 -42.04 -2.17
CA VAL A 21 2.29 -41.75 -3.58
C VAL A 21 1.97 -43.04 -4.35
N GLY A 22 2.66 -44.13 -4.03
CA GLY A 22 2.48 -45.45 -4.63
C GLY A 22 1.08 -46.03 -4.49
N LYS A 23 0.26 -45.50 -3.56
CA LYS A 23 -1.17 -45.84 -3.42
C LYS A 23 -2.03 -45.22 -4.53
N SER A 24 -1.63 -44.08 -5.07
CA SER A 24 -2.36 -43.34 -6.09
C SER A 24 -1.77 -43.50 -7.49
N VAL A 25 -0.46 -43.70 -7.59
CA VAL A 25 0.28 -43.71 -8.86
C VAL A 25 1.27 -44.86 -8.91
N LYS A 26 1.37 -45.53 -10.05
CA LYS A 26 2.37 -46.58 -10.26
C LYS A 26 3.77 -45.97 -10.37
N LEU A 27 4.59 -46.19 -9.35
CA LEU A 27 5.98 -45.73 -9.29
C LEU A 27 6.94 -46.74 -9.94
N GLU A 28 7.90 -46.25 -10.71
CA GLU A 28 9.04 -46.99 -11.23
C GLU A 28 10.32 -46.55 -10.51
N ARG A 29 11.22 -47.49 -10.21
CA ARG A 29 12.50 -47.16 -9.58
C ARG A 29 13.46 -46.53 -10.59
N ALA A 30 14.00 -45.38 -10.27
CA ALA A 30 14.96 -44.62 -11.06
C ALA A 30 16.20 -44.29 -10.19
N GLY A 31 17.09 -45.29 -10.05
CA GLY A 31 18.25 -45.17 -9.17
C GLY A 31 17.86 -45.12 -7.69
N ARG A 32 18.17 -44.00 -7.02
CA ARG A 32 17.79 -43.73 -5.62
C ARG A 32 16.41 -43.07 -5.47
N GLU A 33 15.81 -42.67 -6.58
CA GLU A 33 14.50 -42.00 -6.59
C GLU A 33 13.46 -42.92 -7.26
N PHE A 34 12.20 -42.50 -7.19
CA PHE A 34 11.10 -43.09 -7.93
C PHE A 34 10.59 -42.10 -8.97
N ARG A 35 10.13 -42.60 -10.12
CA ARG A 35 9.52 -41.79 -11.18
C ARG A 35 8.14 -42.32 -11.56
N ALA A 36 7.25 -41.44 -12.00
CA ALA A 36 5.95 -41.80 -12.58
C ALA A 36 5.41 -40.71 -13.50
N CYS A 37 4.30 -40.99 -14.18
CA CYS A 37 3.46 -39.94 -14.76
C CYS A 37 2.82 -39.12 -13.64
N CYS A 38 2.77 -37.81 -13.81
CA CYS A 38 2.35 -36.87 -12.80
C CYS A 38 0.86 -37.03 -12.45
N PRO A 39 0.50 -37.09 -11.15
CA PRO A 39 -0.90 -37.12 -10.72
C PRO A 39 -1.59 -35.74 -10.78
N PHE A 40 -0.84 -34.67 -11.02
CA PHE A 40 -1.34 -33.29 -11.01
C PHE A 40 -1.64 -32.74 -12.42
N HIS A 41 -1.17 -33.40 -13.48
CA HIS A 41 -1.45 -33.01 -14.86
C HIS A 41 -1.35 -34.24 -15.77
N ASN A 42 -1.98 -34.18 -16.95
CA ASN A 42 -2.06 -35.34 -17.83
C ASN A 42 -0.84 -35.42 -18.77
N GLU A 43 -0.05 -36.48 -18.64
CA GLU A 43 1.15 -36.72 -19.47
C GLU A 43 1.34 -38.20 -19.82
N LYS A 44 2.09 -38.49 -20.89
CA LYS A 44 2.39 -39.86 -21.35
C LYS A 44 3.78 -40.34 -20.98
N THR A 45 4.67 -39.44 -20.59
CA THR A 45 6.07 -39.73 -20.23
C THR A 45 6.29 -39.40 -18.76
N PRO A 46 6.97 -40.25 -17.97
CA PRO A 46 7.20 -39.96 -16.54
C PRO A 46 8.02 -38.69 -16.32
N SER A 47 7.40 -37.64 -15.75
CA SER A 47 8.11 -36.42 -15.31
C SER A 47 8.02 -36.16 -13.80
N PHE A 48 7.29 -36.99 -13.06
CA PHE A 48 7.11 -36.88 -11.62
C PHE A 48 8.13 -37.72 -10.86
N TYR A 49 9.00 -37.07 -10.08
CA TYR A 49 10.03 -37.72 -9.29
C TYR A 49 9.71 -37.63 -7.81
N VAL A 50 9.96 -38.71 -7.07
CA VAL A 50 9.78 -38.82 -5.62
C VAL A 50 11.09 -39.26 -5.00
N ASN A 51 11.55 -38.49 -4.01
CA ASN A 51 12.78 -38.78 -3.27
C ASN A 51 12.43 -38.96 -1.79
N ASP A 52 12.56 -40.19 -1.28
CA ASP A 52 12.29 -40.50 0.13
C ASP A 52 13.37 -39.93 1.06
N ASP A 53 14.65 -39.98 0.66
CA ASP A 53 15.77 -39.47 1.47
C ASP A 53 15.63 -37.96 1.76
N LYS A 54 15.07 -37.21 0.80
CA LYS A 54 14.83 -35.76 0.91
C LYS A 54 13.38 -35.42 1.25
N ALA A 55 12.50 -36.41 1.40
CA ALA A 55 11.08 -36.30 1.72
C ALA A 55 10.27 -35.32 0.85
N PHE A 56 10.60 -35.21 -0.45
CA PHE A 56 9.84 -34.36 -1.39
C PHE A 56 9.58 -35.02 -2.74
N TYR A 57 8.57 -34.53 -3.45
CA TYR A 57 8.31 -34.82 -4.86
C TYR A 57 8.50 -33.57 -5.72
N HIS A 58 8.89 -33.77 -6.97
CA HIS A 58 8.97 -32.72 -7.97
C HIS A 58 8.56 -33.22 -9.35
N CYS A 59 7.70 -32.47 -10.03
CA CYS A 59 7.30 -32.72 -11.41
C CYS A 59 8.03 -31.78 -12.37
N PHE A 60 8.85 -32.32 -13.27
CA PHE A 60 9.53 -31.52 -14.28
C PHE A 60 8.61 -31.06 -15.43
N GLY A 61 7.42 -31.65 -15.59
CA GLY A 61 6.43 -31.23 -16.58
C GLY A 61 5.64 -29.99 -16.17
N CYS A 62 5.05 -30.00 -14.97
CA CYS A 62 4.16 -28.94 -14.49
C CYS A 62 4.69 -28.11 -13.32
N GLY A 63 5.87 -28.43 -12.77
CA GLY A 63 6.46 -27.73 -11.63
C GLY A 63 5.85 -28.06 -10.27
N ALA A 64 4.91 -29.03 -10.19
CA ALA A 64 4.33 -29.45 -8.91
C ALA A 64 5.43 -29.95 -7.97
N HIS A 65 5.47 -29.41 -6.76
CA HIS A 65 6.52 -29.68 -5.76
C HIS A 65 5.94 -29.68 -4.36
N GLY A 66 6.30 -30.67 -3.54
CA GLY A 66 5.75 -30.78 -2.19
C GLY A 66 6.24 -31.96 -1.36
N ASP A 67 5.77 -32.01 -0.12
CA ASP A 67 5.97 -33.10 0.83
C ASP A 67 4.73 -34.02 0.91
N ALA A 68 4.76 -34.99 1.82
CA ALA A 68 3.65 -35.92 2.05
C ALA A 68 2.32 -35.24 2.40
N ILE A 69 2.38 -34.17 3.20
CA ILE A 69 1.19 -33.42 3.61
C ILE A 69 0.62 -32.70 2.39
N ARG A 70 1.49 -32.02 1.63
CA ARG A 70 1.11 -31.29 0.43
C ARG A 70 0.51 -32.22 -0.64
N PHE A 71 1.05 -33.43 -0.78
CA PHE A 71 0.48 -34.45 -1.67
C PHE A 71 -0.97 -34.77 -1.29
N LEU A 72 -1.26 -35.04 -0.02
CA LEU A 72 -2.62 -35.32 0.44
C LEU A 72 -3.56 -34.10 0.27
N THR A 73 -3.08 -32.90 0.54
CA THR A 73 -3.91 -31.69 0.41
C THR A 73 -4.19 -31.32 -1.04
N GLU A 74 -3.18 -31.38 -1.92
CA GLU A 74 -3.31 -30.92 -3.30
C GLU A 74 -3.82 -32.01 -4.25
N HIS A 75 -3.42 -33.27 -4.05
CA HIS A 75 -3.85 -34.37 -4.92
C HIS A 75 -5.16 -35.01 -4.44
N LYS A 76 -5.31 -35.26 -3.12
CA LYS A 76 -6.54 -35.86 -2.56
C LYS A 76 -7.57 -34.82 -2.08
N GLY A 77 -7.23 -33.53 -2.07
CA GLY A 77 -8.14 -32.48 -1.62
C GLY A 77 -8.44 -32.49 -0.11
N LEU A 78 -7.62 -33.19 0.68
CA LEU A 78 -7.84 -33.30 2.13
C LEU A 78 -7.56 -31.95 2.82
N PRO A 79 -8.38 -31.52 3.78
CA PRO A 79 -8.03 -30.42 4.68
C PRO A 79 -6.70 -30.71 5.39
N PHE A 80 -5.86 -29.69 5.59
CA PHE A 80 -4.52 -29.83 6.17
C PHE A 80 -4.48 -30.69 7.45
N MET A 81 -5.40 -30.47 8.38
CA MET A 81 -5.45 -31.21 9.64
C MET A 81 -5.86 -32.68 9.45
N ASP A 82 -6.70 -32.98 8.46
CA ASP A 82 -7.11 -34.35 8.16
C ASP A 82 -5.97 -35.10 7.47
N ALA A 83 -5.22 -34.42 6.60
CA ALA A 83 -3.97 -34.94 6.05
C ALA A 83 -2.94 -35.25 7.15
N VAL A 84 -2.77 -34.35 8.13
CA VAL A 84 -1.89 -34.58 9.28
C VAL A 84 -2.34 -35.79 10.11
N LYS A 85 -3.65 -35.93 10.38
CA LYS A 85 -4.20 -37.07 11.13
C LYS A 85 -4.02 -38.39 10.38
N GLU A 86 -4.27 -38.42 9.08
CA GLU A 86 -4.10 -39.61 8.24
C GLU A 86 -2.63 -40.08 8.24
N LEU A 87 -1.69 -39.15 8.09
CA LEU A 87 -0.25 -39.45 8.15
C LEU A 87 0.19 -39.88 9.54
N ALA A 88 -0.28 -39.21 10.60
CA ALA A 88 0.09 -39.52 11.97
C ALA A 88 -0.40 -40.91 12.38
N ALA A 89 -1.64 -41.26 12.01
CA ALA A 89 -2.18 -42.60 12.22
C ALA A 89 -1.38 -43.68 11.47
N ALA A 90 -0.97 -43.40 10.22
CA ALA A 90 -0.12 -44.30 9.45
C ALA A 90 1.30 -44.44 10.02
N ALA A 91 1.81 -43.38 10.66
CA ALA A 91 3.13 -43.32 11.28
C ALA A 91 3.14 -43.78 12.76
N GLY A 92 1.99 -44.21 13.31
CA GLY A 92 1.86 -44.57 14.73
C GLY A 92 2.17 -43.41 15.67
N MET A 93 1.89 -42.17 15.26
CA MET A 93 2.07 -40.96 16.04
C MET A 93 0.74 -40.45 16.57
N ASP A 94 0.69 -40.10 17.85
CA ASP A 94 -0.44 -39.38 18.40
C ASP A 94 -0.38 -37.92 17.98
N VAL A 95 -1.44 -37.43 17.34
CA VAL A 95 -1.58 -36.00 17.04
C VAL A 95 -1.79 -35.28 18.39
N PRO A 96 -0.99 -34.24 18.72
CA PRO A 96 -1.14 -33.51 19.96
C PRO A 96 -2.60 -33.11 20.18
N ALA A 97 -3.12 -33.41 21.37
CA ALA A 97 -4.50 -33.10 21.73
C ALA A 97 -4.77 -31.61 21.48
N ALA A 98 -5.94 -31.29 20.93
CA ALA A 98 -6.38 -29.90 20.88
C ALA A 98 -6.40 -29.37 22.32
N ASP A 99 -5.69 -28.27 22.57
CA ASP A 99 -5.79 -27.51 23.83
C ASP A 99 -7.26 -27.50 24.27
N PRO A 100 -7.62 -27.98 25.47
CA PRO A 100 -9.00 -28.02 25.93
C PRO A 100 -9.73 -26.68 25.75
N ARG A 101 -9.01 -25.55 25.88
CA ARG A 101 -9.55 -24.20 25.61
C ARG A 101 -9.80 -23.96 24.11
N ALA A 102 -8.97 -24.51 23.24
CA ALA A 102 -9.17 -24.46 21.79
C ALA A 102 -10.29 -25.39 21.33
N ALA A 103 -10.48 -26.54 21.98
CA ALA A 103 -11.60 -27.46 21.74
C ALA A 103 -12.93 -26.82 22.19
N GLU A 104 -12.99 -26.26 23.40
CA GLU A 104 -14.15 -25.51 23.91
C GLU A 104 -14.47 -24.32 23.00
N LYS A 105 -13.45 -23.57 22.56
CA LYS A 105 -13.64 -22.46 21.60
C LYS A 105 -14.17 -22.94 20.25
N ALA A 106 -13.73 -24.10 19.76
CA ALA A 106 -14.20 -24.67 18.50
C ALA A 106 -15.64 -25.17 18.60
N GLU A 107 -16.00 -25.83 19.70
CA GLU A 107 -17.37 -26.26 20.00
C GLU A 107 -18.31 -25.06 20.14
N ARG A 108 -17.90 -24.05 20.92
CA ARG A 108 -18.62 -22.77 21.06
C ARG A 108 -18.84 -22.10 19.70
N ALA A 109 -17.80 -22.02 18.87
CA ALA A 109 -17.91 -21.48 17.52
C ALA A 109 -18.83 -22.31 16.61
N SER A 110 -18.83 -23.65 16.75
CA SER A 110 -19.76 -24.54 16.03
C SER A 110 -21.21 -24.22 16.40
N GLY A 111 -21.51 -24.13 17.70
CA GLY A 111 -22.85 -23.79 18.19
C GLY A 111 -23.34 -22.42 17.71
N LEU A 112 -22.45 -21.42 17.62
CA LEU A 112 -22.79 -20.11 17.04
C LEU A 112 -23.09 -20.20 15.54
N HIS A 113 -22.31 -20.97 14.77
CA HIS A 113 -22.58 -21.17 13.35
C HIS A 113 -23.90 -21.89 13.09
N GLU A 114 -24.27 -22.87 13.93
CA GLU A 114 -25.57 -23.53 13.86
C GLU A 114 -26.73 -22.57 14.12
N ALA A 115 -26.63 -21.73 15.16
CA ALA A 115 -27.62 -20.69 15.44
C ALA A 115 -27.78 -19.70 14.28
N MET A 116 -26.68 -19.29 13.66
CA MET A 116 -26.69 -18.39 12.51
C MET A 116 -27.30 -19.04 11.26
N ALA A 117 -27.03 -20.32 11.02
CA ALA A 117 -27.60 -21.07 9.91
C ALA A 117 -29.13 -21.22 10.06
N GLU A 118 -29.59 -21.56 11.27
CA GLU A 118 -31.03 -21.67 11.56
C GLU A 118 -31.73 -20.32 11.50
N ALA A 119 -31.12 -19.25 12.01
CA ALA A 119 -31.65 -17.89 11.87
C ALA A 119 -31.79 -17.50 10.39
N ALA A 120 -30.80 -17.81 9.56
CA ALA A 120 -30.86 -17.54 8.12
C ALA A 120 -32.02 -18.30 7.45
N ALA A 121 -32.17 -19.60 7.76
CA ALA A 121 -33.27 -20.41 7.24
C ALA A 121 -34.64 -19.87 7.68
N TRP A 122 -34.76 -19.51 8.96
CA TRP A 122 -35.98 -18.93 9.51
C TRP A 122 -36.34 -17.60 8.84
N PHE A 123 -35.38 -16.69 8.62
CA PHE A 123 -35.66 -15.45 7.91
C PHE A 123 -36.13 -15.69 6.46
N VAL A 124 -35.56 -16.67 5.77
CA VAL A 124 -36.01 -17.06 4.42
C VAL A 124 -37.45 -17.59 4.46
N GLU A 125 -37.79 -18.41 5.46
CA GLU A 125 -39.16 -18.89 5.67
C GLU A 125 -40.13 -17.72 5.90
N GLN A 126 -39.77 -16.77 6.77
CA GLN A 126 -40.58 -15.59 7.06
C GLN A 126 -40.78 -14.69 5.82
N LEU A 127 -39.78 -14.60 4.93
CA LEU A 127 -39.89 -13.87 3.67
C LEU A 127 -40.95 -14.48 2.75
N HIS A 128 -41.11 -15.81 2.74
CA HIS A 128 -42.11 -16.50 1.93
C HIS A 128 -43.47 -16.61 2.62
N GLY A 129 -43.52 -16.49 3.95
CA GLY A 129 -44.75 -16.50 4.74
C GLY A 129 -45.61 -15.24 4.58
N ILE A 130 -46.70 -15.19 5.36
CA ILE A 130 -47.68 -14.09 5.33
C ILE A 130 -47.01 -12.75 5.70
N ALA A 131 -46.13 -12.76 6.70
CA ALA A 131 -45.45 -11.55 7.19
C ALA A 131 -44.52 -10.91 6.14
N GLY A 132 -44.01 -11.67 5.18
CA GLY A 132 -43.05 -11.19 4.18
C GLY A 132 -43.64 -10.45 2.98
N ALA A 133 -44.96 -10.24 2.92
CA ALA A 133 -45.63 -9.66 1.74
C ALA A 133 -45.01 -8.32 1.30
N GLU A 134 -44.86 -7.36 2.23
CA GLU A 134 -44.27 -6.05 1.92
C GLU A 134 -42.79 -6.14 1.52
N ALA A 135 -42.03 -7.07 2.12
CA ALA A 135 -40.63 -7.29 1.76
C ALA A 135 -40.49 -7.85 0.34
N ARG A 136 -41.36 -8.79 -0.05
CA ARG A 136 -41.40 -9.32 -1.42
C ARG A 136 -41.79 -8.25 -2.44
N ASP A 137 -42.74 -7.38 -2.11
CA ASP A 137 -43.11 -6.25 -2.97
C ASP A 137 -41.96 -5.24 -3.10
N TYR A 138 -41.23 -4.98 -2.02
CA TYR A 138 -40.02 -4.15 -2.06
C TYR A 138 -38.95 -4.75 -2.98
N LEU A 139 -38.64 -6.05 -2.86
CA LEU A 139 -37.68 -6.75 -3.73
C LEU A 139 -38.10 -6.71 -5.19
N ARG A 140 -39.40 -6.90 -5.48
CA ARG A 140 -39.95 -6.80 -6.84
C ARG A 140 -39.78 -5.40 -7.42
N LYS A 141 -40.07 -4.35 -6.65
CA LYS A 141 -39.86 -2.94 -7.06
C LYS A 141 -38.38 -2.63 -7.31
N ARG A 142 -37.48 -3.31 -6.59
CA ARG A 142 -36.03 -3.22 -6.79
C ARG A 142 -35.50 -4.12 -7.90
N GLY A 143 -36.35 -4.93 -8.54
CA GLY A 143 -35.94 -5.83 -9.61
C GLY A 143 -35.03 -6.98 -9.15
N VAL A 144 -35.07 -7.36 -7.87
CA VAL A 144 -34.31 -8.51 -7.36
C VAL A 144 -35.10 -9.78 -7.62
N ASP A 145 -34.64 -10.60 -8.57
CA ASP A 145 -35.32 -11.82 -8.97
C ASP A 145 -35.20 -12.95 -7.93
N ALA A 146 -35.97 -14.02 -8.14
CA ALA A 146 -35.97 -15.15 -7.21
C ALA A 146 -34.63 -15.90 -7.15
N ALA A 147 -33.86 -15.91 -8.25
CA ALA A 147 -32.56 -16.56 -8.29
C ALA A 147 -31.53 -15.79 -7.45
N ALA A 148 -31.52 -14.47 -7.54
CA ALA A 148 -30.73 -13.58 -6.69
C ALA A 148 -31.14 -13.70 -5.22
N GLN A 149 -32.45 -13.71 -4.93
CA GLN A 149 -32.95 -13.93 -3.57
C GLN A 149 -32.42 -15.23 -2.97
N ALA A 150 -32.49 -16.34 -3.72
CA ALA A 150 -31.98 -17.64 -3.28
C ALA A 150 -30.45 -17.65 -3.17
N ALA A 151 -29.73 -17.12 -4.15
CA ALA A 151 -28.27 -17.12 -4.19
C ALA A 151 -27.65 -16.34 -3.01
N PHE A 152 -28.25 -15.22 -2.64
CA PHE A 152 -27.81 -14.41 -1.51
C PHE A 152 -28.46 -14.84 -0.19
N GLY A 153 -29.47 -15.70 -0.21
CA GLY A 153 -30.21 -16.14 0.98
C GLY A 153 -30.98 -15.00 1.64
N ILE A 154 -31.61 -14.15 0.83
CA ILE A 154 -32.40 -13.02 1.32
C ILE A 154 -33.59 -13.54 2.11
N GLY A 155 -33.81 -12.97 3.29
CA GLY A 155 -34.91 -13.29 4.19
C GLY A 155 -35.63 -12.05 4.71
N PHE A 156 -36.51 -12.23 5.69
CA PHE A 156 -37.24 -11.17 6.35
C PHE A 156 -37.34 -11.41 7.86
N ALA A 157 -37.05 -10.38 8.65
CA ALA A 157 -37.32 -10.35 10.08
C ALA A 157 -38.67 -9.65 10.29
N PRO A 158 -39.72 -10.35 10.74
CA PRO A 158 -41.00 -9.75 11.08
C PRO A 158 -40.84 -8.60 12.10
N ASP A 159 -41.75 -7.64 12.08
CA ASP A 159 -41.77 -6.59 13.11
C ASP A 159 -42.31 -7.16 14.43
N SER A 160 -41.42 -7.78 15.19
CA SER A 160 -41.72 -8.40 16.48
C SER A 160 -40.48 -8.43 17.37
N ARG A 161 -40.68 -8.42 18.69
CA ARG A 161 -39.58 -8.40 19.66
C ARG A 161 -39.12 -9.78 20.14
N GLY A 162 -39.79 -10.87 19.78
CA GLY A 162 -39.42 -12.20 20.32
C GLY A 162 -39.77 -13.38 19.42
N LYS A 163 -40.11 -13.16 18.15
CA LYS A 163 -40.45 -14.26 17.24
C LYS A 163 -39.21 -15.08 16.89
N LEU A 164 -38.08 -14.42 16.67
CA LEU A 164 -36.80 -15.11 16.45
C LEU A 164 -36.35 -15.81 17.72
N LYS A 165 -36.40 -15.13 18.88
CA LYS A 165 -36.11 -15.75 20.20
C LYS A 165 -36.92 -17.03 20.42
N ALA A 166 -38.24 -16.99 20.17
CA ALA A 166 -39.09 -18.17 20.33
C ALA A 166 -38.73 -19.30 19.35
N ALA A 167 -38.52 -18.96 18.08
CA ALA A 167 -38.16 -19.93 17.04
C ALA A 167 -36.83 -20.65 17.32
N LEU A 168 -35.84 -19.93 17.86
CA LEU A 168 -34.49 -20.43 18.12
C LEU A 168 -34.25 -20.77 19.61
N SER A 169 -35.31 -20.97 20.39
CA SER A 169 -35.25 -21.17 21.84
C SER A 169 -34.32 -22.30 22.30
N ARG A 170 -34.11 -23.33 21.46
CA ARG A 170 -33.19 -24.45 21.71
C ARG A 170 -31.73 -24.04 21.97
N PHE A 171 -31.32 -22.86 21.49
CA PHE A 171 -29.94 -22.39 21.63
C PHE A 171 -29.67 -21.68 22.96
N GLY A 172 -30.73 -21.22 23.64
CA GLY A 172 -30.66 -20.35 24.82
C GLY A 172 -30.35 -18.89 24.49
N ASP A 173 -30.83 -17.98 25.34
CA ASP A 173 -30.69 -16.52 25.14
C ASP A 173 -29.23 -16.08 25.05
N ASP A 174 -28.36 -16.60 25.94
CA ASP A 174 -26.93 -16.23 25.98
C ASP A 174 -26.24 -16.45 24.64
N LYS A 175 -26.52 -17.58 23.98
CA LYS A 175 -25.92 -17.91 22.69
C LYS A 175 -26.47 -17.02 21.58
N LEU A 176 -27.75 -16.70 21.60
CA LEU A 176 -28.37 -15.81 20.61
C LEU A 176 -27.93 -14.34 20.79
N VAL A 177 -27.66 -13.91 22.03
CA VAL A 177 -27.03 -12.62 22.32
C VAL A 177 -25.59 -12.61 21.82
N GLU A 178 -24.79 -13.66 22.10
CA GLU A 178 -23.41 -13.78 21.63
C GLU A 178 -23.31 -13.84 20.09
N ALA A 179 -24.27 -14.47 19.42
CA ALA A 179 -24.39 -14.48 17.96
C ALA A 179 -24.85 -13.12 17.38
N GLY A 180 -25.23 -12.16 18.23
CA GLY A 180 -25.73 -10.85 17.82
C GLY A 180 -27.14 -10.87 17.23
N LEU A 181 -27.93 -11.91 17.50
CA LEU A 181 -29.32 -12.07 17.07
C LEU A 181 -30.31 -11.43 18.05
N LEU A 182 -29.97 -11.39 19.34
CA LEU A 182 -30.73 -10.72 20.39
C LEU A 182 -29.96 -9.53 20.97
N ILE A 183 -30.70 -8.57 21.51
CA ILE A 183 -30.18 -7.47 22.34
C ILE A 183 -30.51 -7.80 23.79
N SER A 184 -29.49 -7.84 24.65
CA SER A 184 -29.66 -7.89 26.09
C SER A 184 -29.57 -6.48 26.68
N VAL A 185 -30.45 -6.17 27.62
CA VAL A 185 -30.45 -4.92 28.39
C VAL A 185 -30.56 -5.32 29.85
N GLU A 186 -29.80 -4.66 30.72
CA GLU A 186 -29.83 -4.90 32.17
C GLU A 186 -31.27 -4.86 32.71
N ASP A 187 -31.60 -5.82 33.56
CA ASP A 187 -32.93 -6.04 34.17
C ASP A 187 -34.10 -6.20 33.18
N LYS A 188 -33.83 -6.57 31.92
CA LYS A 188 -34.87 -6.80 30.91
C LYS A 188 -34.63 -8.09 30.14
N GLU A 189 -35.74 -8.72 29.75
CA GLU A 189 -35.73 -9.87 28.85
C GLU A 189 -35.03 -9.53 27.52
N PRO A 190 -34.07 -10.36 27.06
CA PRO A 190 -33.48 -10.22 25.74
C PRO A 190 -34.54 -10.26 24.64
N TYR A 191 -34.36 -9.44 23.61
CA TYR A 191 -35.32 -9.28 22.52
C TYR A 191 -34.64 -9.25 21.14
N ASP A 192 -35.40 -9.57 20.10
CA ASP A 192 -34.94 -9.67 18.71
C ASP A 192 -34.24 -8.38 18.25
N ARG A 193 -33.00 -8.49 17.76
CA ARG A 193 -32.22 -7.34 17.26
C ARG A 193 -32.84 -6.75 15.99
N PHE A 194 -33.17 -7.62 15.04
CA PHE A 194 -33.69 -7.24 13.72
C PHE A 194 -35.21 -7.37 13.71
N ARG A 195 -35.90 -6.29 13.31
CA ARG A 195 -37.36 -6.20 13.34
C ARG A 195 -37.85 -5.37 12.16
N GLY A 196 -38.85 -5.87 11.44
CA GLY A 196 -39.39 -5.23 10.25
C GLY A 196 -38.36 -5.03 9.14
N ARG A 197 -37.38 -5.94 9.01
CA ARG A 197 -36.20 -5.75 8.16
C ARG A 197 -36.07 -6.85 7.12
N LEU A 198 -35.73 -6.46 5.89
CA LEU A 198 -35.15 -7.37 4.91
C LEU A 198 -33.79 -7.84 5.45
N MET A 199 -33.58 -9.14 5.48
CA MET A 199 -32.40 -9.77 6.06
C MET A 199 -31.47 -10.27 4.96
N ILE A 200 -30.22 -9.85 5.01
CA ILE A 200 -29.17 -10.19 4.04
C ILE A 200 -28.04 -10.86 4.83
N PRO A 201 -27.83 -12.18 4.71
CA PRO A 201 -26.79 -12.88 5.46
C PRO A 201 -25.41 -12.46 4.96
N ILE A 202 -24.52 -12.18 5.91
CA ILE A 202 -23.10 -11.93 5.68
C ILE A 202 -22.37 -13.26 5.93
N ARG A 203 -21.54 -13.67 4.98
CA ARG A 203 -20.91 -15.00 4.97
C ARG A 203 -19.40 -14.92 5.11
N ASP A 204 -18.82 -15.94 5.74
CA ASP A 204 -17.37 -16.15 5.70
C ASP A 204 -16.92 -16.67 4.33
N ALA A 205 -15.60 -16.82 4.11
CA ALA A 205 -15.06 -17.33 2.85
C ALA A 205 -15.51 -18.76 2.48
N ARG A 206 -16.12 -19.51 3.41
CA ARG A 206 -16.70 -20.85 3.18
C ARG A 206 -18.20 -20.79 2.89
N GLY A 207 -18.80 -19.61 2.83
CA GLY A 207 -20.23 -19.41 2.59
C GLY A 207 -21.12 -19.59 3.82
N ARG A 208 -20.55 -19.74 5.03
CA ARG A 208 -21.33 -19.91 6.27
C ARG A 208 -21.78 -18.55 6.77
N ALA A 209 -23.03 -18.44 7.23
CA ALA A 209 -23.54 -17.20 7.83
C ALA A 209 -22.76 -16.89 9.12
N ILE A 210 -22.28 -15.65 9.22
CA ILE A 210 -21.52 -15.13 10.38
C ILE A 210 -22.09 -13.83 10.93
N ALA A 211 -22.89 -13.11 10.16
CA ALA A 211 -23.62 -11.92 10.56
C ALA A 211 -24.81 -11.68 9.63
N PHE A 212 -25.59 -10.63 9.91
CA PHE A 212 -26.66 -10.15 9.03
C PHE A 212 -26.58 -8.63 8.83
N GLY A 213 -26.89 -8.20 7.61
CA GLY A 213 -27.33 -6.84 7.30
C GLY A 213 -28.86 -6.81 7.23
N GLY A 214 -29.47 -5.80 7.84
CA GLY A 214 -30.91 -5.65 7.96
C GLY A 214 -31.39 -4.30 7.43
N ARG A 215 -32.13 -4.29 6.31
CA ARG A 215 -32.71 -3.08 5.74
C ARG A 215 -34.14 -2.90 6.22
N ILE A 216 -34.48 -1.77 6.83
CA ILE A 216 -35.86 -1.52 7.30
C ILE A 216 -36.85 -1.53 6.13
N ILE A 217 -38.02 -2.14 6.34
CA ILE A 217 -39.19 -2.05 5.47
C ILE A 217 -40.18 -1.10 6.16
N GLY A 218 -40.69 -0.11 5.42
CA GLY A 218 -41.53 0.95 5.99
C GLY A 218 -40.71 2.06 6.66
N GLN A 219 -41.20 2.57 7.78
CA GLN A 219 -40.62 3.68 8.53
C GLN A 219 -39.73 3.18 9.67
N GLY A 220 -38.59 3.84 9.89
CA GLY A 220 -37.71 3.56 11.03
C GLY A 220 -36.23 3.80 10.73
N GLU A 221 -35.45 3.97 11.78
CA GLU A 221 -34.00 4.20 11.71
C GLU A 221 -33.23 3.12 12.52
N PRO A 222 -31.98 2.81 12.15
CA PRO A 222 -31.29 3.23 10.92
C PRO A 222 -31.85 2.50 9.69
N LYS A 223 -31.78 3.12 8.50
CA LYS A 223 -32.15 2.49 7.21
C LYS A 223 -31.52 1.10 7.01
N TYR A 224 -30.23 0.97 7.30
CA TYR A 224 -29.49 -0.30 7.36
C TYR A 224 -28.90 -0.51 8.75
N LEU A 225 -29.04 -1.72 9.27
CA LEU A 225 -28.49 -2.16 10.55
C LEU A 225 -27.67 -3.42 10.33
N ASN A 226 -26.42 -3.45 10.78
CA ASN A 226 -25.61 -4.67 10.76
C ASN A 226 -25.58 -5.33 12.15
N SER A 227 -25.31 -6.63 12.17
CA SER A 227 -24.92 -7.34 13.41
C SER A 227 -23.79 -6.59 14.13
N PRO A 228 -23.72 -6.67 15.47
CA PRO A 228 -22.59 -6.16 16.23
C PRO A 228 -21.34 -7.03 15.97
N GLU A 229 -20.18 -6.62 16.49
CA GLU A 229 -19.01 -7.51 16.54
C GLU A 229 -19.35 -8.78 17.34
N THR A 230 -18.93 -9.95 16.84
CA THR A 230 -19.15 -11.24 17.50
C THR A 230 -17.89 -12.11 17.34
N PRO A 231 -17.78 -13.25 18.05
CA PRO A 231 -16.69 -14.21 17.81
C PRO A 231 -16.62 -14.74 16.37
N LEU A 232 -17.72 -14.67 15.62
CA LEU A 232 -17.78 -15.10 14.22
C LEU A 232 -17.59 -13.94 13.23
N PHE A 233 -17.82 -12.70 13.66
CA PHE A 233 -17.92 -11.55 12.77
C PHE A 233 -17.08 -10.37 13.25
N ASP A 234 -16.08 -10.04 12.42
CA ASP A 234 -15.28 -8.82 12.51
C ASP A 234 -15.69 -7.89 11.37
N LYS A 235 -16.40 -6.80 11.67
CA LYS A 235 -16.89 -5.86 10.65
C LYS A 235 -15.73 -5.16 9.92
N GLY A 236 -14.67 -4.83 10.65
CA GLY A 236 -13.50 -4.13 10.14
C GLY A 236 -12.63 -4.98 9.21
N ARG A 237 -12.88 -6.28 9.10
CA ARG A 237 -12.13 -7.17 8.21
C ARG A 237 -13.02 -7.93 7.22
N THR A 238 -14.33 -7.90 7.38
CA THR A 238 -15.25 -8.65 6.52
C THR A 238 -15.75 -7.79 5.37
N LEU A 239 -15.83 -8.39 4.19
CA LEU A 239 -16.44 -7.82 2.99
C LEU A 239 -17.67 -8.64 2.64
N PHE A 240 -18.75 -7.99 2.28
CA PHE A 240 -19.94 -8.66 1.76
C PHE A 240 -19.63 -9.36 0.43
N ASN A 241 -20.28 -10.51 0.20
CA ASN A 241 -20.15 -11.35 -1.01
C ASN A 241 -18.75 -11.94 -1.26
N LEU A 242 -17.86 -11.92 -0.27
CA LEU A 242 -16.50 -12.44 -0.41
C LEU A 242 -16.47 -13.93 -0.82
N ASP A 243 -17.41 -14.74 -0.31
CA ASP A 243 -17.55 -16.17 -0.61
C ASP A 243 -17.75 -16.44 -2.11
N LYS A 244 -18.54 -15.61 -2.79
CA LYS A 244 -18.84 -15.77 -4.22
C LYS A 244 -17.85 -14.99 -5.09
N ALA A 245 -17.52 -13.77 -4.67
CA ALA A 245 -16.65 -12.87 -5.41
C ALA A 245 -15.24 -13.42 -5.58
N ALA A 246 -14.72 -14.22 -4.64
CA ALA A 246 -13.37 -14.79 -4.76
C ALA A 246 -13.21 -15.69 -6.01
N ALA A 247 -14.21 -16.52 -6.33
CA ALA A 247 -14.15 -17.36 -7.54
C ALA A 247 -14.35 -16.52 -8.81
N ALA A 248 -15.28 -15.57 -8.78
CA ALA A 248 -15.53 -14.66 -9.90
C ALA A 248 -14.32 -13.77 -10.21
N THR A 249 -13.66 -13.24 -9.18
CA THR A 249 -12.45 -12.42 -9.28
C THR A 249 -11.32 -13.17 -9.99
N ARG A 250 -11.07 -14.45 -9.64
CA ARG A 250 -10.05 -15.26 -10.32
C ARG A 250 -10.31 -15.43 -11.81
N LYS A 251 -11.58 -15.50 -12.21
CA LYS A 251 -11.98 -15.60 -13.63
C LYS A 251 -11.90 -14.25 -14.35
N ALA A 252 -12.29 -13.17 -13.67
CA ALA A 252 -12.34 -11.82 -14.25
C ALA A 252 -11.00 -11.08 -14.20
N GLY A 253 -10.07 -11.50 -13.33
CA GLY A 253 -8.79 -10.81 -13.10
C GLY A 253 -8.91 -9.49 -12.33
N ARG A 254 -10.08 -9.19 -11.75
CA ARG A 254 -10.36 -7.95 -11.01
C ARG A 254 -11.41 -8.16 -9.92
N VAL A 255 -11.44 -7.23 -8.96
CA VAL A 255 -12.50 -7.12 -7.95
C VAL A 255 -13.08 -5.70 -7.97
N ILE A 256 -14.40 -5.59 -7.84
CA ILE A 256 -15.13 -4.31 -7.84
C ILE A 256 -15.65 -4.06 -6.42
N VAL A 257 -15.40 -2.88 -5.88
CA VAL A 257 -15.85 -2.48 -4.54
C VAL A 257 -16.93 -1.42 -4.69
N VAL A 258 -18.15 -1.76 -4.28
CA VAL A 258 -19.32 -0.86 -4.27
C VAL A 258 -19.72 -0.52 -2.83
N GLU A 259 -20.66 0.40 -2.63
CA GLU A 259 -21.02 0.87 -1.27
C GLU A 259 -21.92 -0.09 -0.51
N GLY A 260 -22.93 -0.66 -1.17
CA GLY A 260 -24.02 -1.35 -0.50
C GLY A 260 -24.24 -2.80 -0.92
N TYR A 261 -25.03 -3.50 -0.10
CA TYR A 261 -25.50 -4.86 -0.40
C TYR A 261 -26.29 -4.93 -1.71
N MET A 262 -27.16 -3.94 -1.94
CA MET A 262 -28.06 -3.93 -3.08
C MET A 262 -27.30 -3.76 -4.40
N ASP A 263 -26.24 -2.95 -4.40
CA ASP A 263 -25.35 -2.79 -5.55
C ASP A 263 -24.70 -4.12 -5.89
N VAL A 264 -24.12 -4.82 -4.90
CA VAL A 264 -23.51 -6.13 -5.12
C VAL A 264 -24.52 -7.14 -5.69
N ILE A 265 -25.74 -7.16 -5.15
CA ILE A 265 -26.80 -8.07 -5.63
C ILE A 265 -27.19 -7.73 -7.06
N ALA A 266 -27.37 -6.46 -7.40
CA ALA A 266 -27.71 -6.00 -8.73
C ALA A 266 -26.61 -6.32 -9.75
N LEU A 267 -25.34 -6.08 -9.40
CA LEU A 267 -24.19 -6.42 -10.24
C LEU A 267 -24.09 -7.94 -10.47
N ALA A 268 -24.26 -8.73 -9.42
CA ALA A 268 -24.26 -10.19 -9.53
C ALA A 268 -25.38 -10.71 -10.44
N GLN A 269 -26.59 -10.14 -10.33
CA GLN A 269 -27.72 -10.47 -11.21
C GLN A 269 -27.44 -10.13 -12.68
N ALA A 270 -26.65 -9.08 -12.93
CA ALA A 270 -26.18 -8.73 -14.28
C ALA A 270 -24.96 -9.55 -14.76
N GLY A 271 -24.56 -10.59 -14.01
CA GLY A 271 -23.46 -11.48 -14.36
C GLY A 271 -22.06 -10.93 -14.01
N ILE A 272 -21.99 -9.94 -13.12
CA ILE A 272 -20.76 -9.34 -12.58
C ILE A 272 -20.61 -9.83 -11.14
N GLY A 273 -20.14 -11.07 -11.00
CA GLY A 273 -20.07 -11.76 -9.71
C GLY A 273 -18.89 -11.33 -8.82
N GLU A 274 -17.94 -10.57 -9.36
CA GLU A 274 -16.71 -10.12 -8.69
C GLU A 274 -16.90 -8.86 -7.83
N ALA A 275 -18.14 -8.43 -7.58
CA ALA A 275 -18.45 -7.27 -6.75
C ALA A 275 -18.48 -7.62 -5.25
N VAL A 276 -17.94 -6.74 -4.41
CA VAL A 276 -17.96 -6.80 -2.94
C VAL A 276 -18.33 -5.44 -2.35
N ALA A 277 -18.79 -5.42 -1.11
CA ALA A 277 -19.10 -4.18 -0.39
C ALA A 277 -18.52 -4.18 1.03
N PRO A 278 -18.04 -3.03 1.56
CA PRO A 278 -17.71 -2.89 2.96
C PRO A 278 -18.97 -2.92 3.83
N LEU A 279 -18.83 -3.35 5.08
CA LEU A 279 -19.95 -3.52 6.01
C LEU A 279 -20.12 -2.31 6.96
N GLY A 280 -19.55 -1.16 6.60
CA GLY A 280 -19.52 0.06 7.41
C GLY A 280 -19.50 1.33 6.56
N THR A 281 -19.35 2.49 7.22
CA THR A 281 -19.42 3.81 6.58
C THR A 281 -18.16 4.19 5.78
N ALA A 282 -17.07 3.44 5.95
CA ALA A 282 -15.84 3.61 5.21
C ALA A 282 -15.12 2.26 5.08
N LEU A 283 -14.42 2.08 3.98
CA LEU A 283 -13.50 0.98 3.76
C LEU A 283 -12.36 1.05 4.79
N THR A 284 -12.04 -0.06 5.46
CA THR A 284 -10.99 -0.14 6.49
C THR A 284 -9.67 -0.68 5.92
N GLU A 285 -8.58 -0.51 6.66
CA GLU A 285 -7.25 -1.05 6.35
C GLU A 285 -7.30 -2.58 6.21
N GLY A 286 -7.95 -3.26 7.17
CA GLY A 286 -8.11 -4.72 7.12
C GLY A 286 -8.94 -5.22 5.94
N GLN A 287 -9.90 -4.44 5.46
CA GLN A 287 -10.65 -4.73 4.24
C GLN A 287 -9.80 -4.49 2.98
N ILE A 288 -9.01 -3.41 2.94
CA ILE A 288 -8.06 -3.13 1.84
C ILE A 288 -7.06 -4.28 1.68
N GLU A 289 -6.48 -4.76 2.78
CA GLU A 289 -5.59 -5.93 2.76
C GLU A 289 -6.28 -7.18 2.22
N ARG A 290 -7.57 -7.39 2.55
CA ARG A 290 -8.33 -8.51 1.99
C ARG A 290 -8.56 -8.35 0.49
N LEU A 291 -8.88 -7.14 0.03
CA LEU A 291 -9.06 -6.86 -1.39
C LEU A 291 -7.78 -7.15 -2.18
N TRP A 292 -6.60 -6.77 -1.68
CA TRP A 292 -5.31 -7.06 -2.32
C TRP A 292 -4.94 -8.54 -2.36
N ARG A 293 -5.59 -9.40 -1.56
CA ARG A 293 -5.48 -10.85 -1.70
C ARG A 293 -6.36 -11.42 -2.82
N LEU A 294 -7.37 -10.67 -3.26
CA LEU A 294 -8.24 -11.06 -4.37
C LEU A 294 -7.70 -10.56 -5.71
N ALA A 295 -7.31 -9.28 -5.76
CA ALA A 295 -6.71 -8.67 -6.94
C ALA A 295 -5.74 -7.57 -6.52
N GLU A 296 -4.64 -7.41 -7.26
CA GLU A 296 -3.59 -6.44 -6.95
C GLU A 296 -4.07 -4.98 -7.06
N THR A 297 -5.05 -4.72 -7.94
CA THR A 297 -5.60 -3.38 -8.20
C THR A 297 -7.14 -3.33 -8.13
N PRO A 298 -7.75 -3.42 -6.92
CA PRO A 298 -9.19 -3.30 -6.73
C PRO A 298 -9.76 -2.00 -7.31
N ILE A 299 -10.94 -2.08 -7.93
CA ILE A 299 -11.63 -0.92 -8.52
C ILE A 299 -12.76 -0.49 -7.58
N LEU A 300 -12.67 0.72 -7.03
CA LEU A 300 -13.72 1.33 -6.21
C LEU A 300 -14.72 2.03 -7.14
N CYS A 301 -15.98 1.63 -7.05
CA CYS A 301 -17.10 2.16 -7.82
C CYS A 301 -18.19 2.56 -6.82
N PHE A 302 -18.01 3.73 -6.21
CA PHE A 302 -18.92 4.31 -5.22
C PHE A 302 -19.91 5.27 -5.88
N ASP A 303 -20.96 5.64 -5.14
CA ASP A 303 -22.09 6.41 -5.65
C ASP A 303 -21.63 7.74 -6.24
N GLY A 304 -22.31 8.18 -7.30
CA GLY A 304 -22.02 9.44 -8.00
C GLY A 304 -22.36 10.70 -7.21
N ASP A 305 -22.73 10.58 -5.94
CA ASP A 305 -23.12 11.69 -5.08
C ASP A 305 -21.95 12.24 -4.22
N ALA A 306 -22.20 13.31 -3.47
CA ALA A 306 -21.17 13.92 -2.63
C ALA A 306 -20.67 13.01 -1.49
N ALA A 307 -21.50 12.07 -1.01
CA ALA A 307 -21.12 11.14 0.04
C ALA A 307 -20.19 10.05 -0.51
N GLY A 308 -20.51 9.48 -1.67
CA GLY A 308 -19.71 8.49 -2.38
C GLY A 308 -18.36 9.05 -2.84
N GLN A 309 -18.33 10.27 -3.37
CA GLN A 309 -17.05 10.94 -3.69
C GLN A 309 -16.17 11.15 -2.44
N LYS A 310 -16.77 11.57 -1.30
CA LYS A 310 -16.02 11.67 -0.03
C LYS A 310 -15.54 10.31 0.45
N ALA A 311 -16.33 9.25 0.28
CA ALA A 311 -15.95 7.89 0.64
C ALA A 311 -14.77 7.39 -0.21
N ALA A 312 -14.76 7.69 -1.50
CA ALA A 312 -13.67 7.34 -2.42
C ALA A 312 -12.35 8.00 -1.99
N ILE A 313 -12.38 9.29 -1.64
CA ILE A 313 -11.20 10.00 -1.15
C ILE A 313 -10.74 9.46 0.21
N ARG A 314 -11.66 9.18 1.14
CA ARG A 314 -11.28 8.55 2.42
C ARG A 314 -10.60 7.20 2.21
N ALA A 315 -11.09 6.38 1.27
CA ALA A 315 -10.46 5.12 0.92
C ALA A 315 -9.08 5.31 0.27
N ALA A 316 -8.95 6.29 -0.64
CA ALA A 316 -7.68 6.67 -1.25
C ALA A 316 -6.62 7.04 -0.19
N LEU A 317 -6.97 7.95 0.71
CA LEU A 317 -6.06 8.42 1.77
C LEU A 317 -5.70 7.31 2.76
N ARG A 318 -6.67 6.44 3.10
CA ARG A 318 -6.43 5.29 3.98
C ARG A 318 -5.52 4.23 3.35
N ALA A 319 -5.57 4.06 2.03
CA ALA A 319 -4.73 3.11 1.32
C ALA A 319 -3.27 3.59 1.20
N LEU A 320 -3.02 4.90 1.12
CA LEU A 320 -1.69 5.48 0.87
C LEU A 320 -0.56 4.92 1.76
N PRO A 321 -0.72 4.76 3.09
CA PRO A 321 0.36 4.20 3.91
C PRO A 321 0.67 2.73 3.62
N MET A 322 -0.21 2.03 2.91
CA MET A 322 -0.17 0.58 2.72
C MET A 322 0.13 0.18 1.28
N ILE A 323 0.18 1.12 0.33
CA ILE A 323 0.47 0.79 -1.08
C ILE A 323 1.91 0.29 -1.25
N GLU A 324 2.07 -0.68 -2.14
CA GLU A 324 3.32 -1.36 -2.46
C GLU A 324 3.44 -1.49 -3.99
N PRO A 325 4.62 -1.85 -4.54
CA PRO A 325 4.74 -2.21 -5.94
C PRO A 325 3.68 -3.25 -6.34
N GLY A 326 2.87 -2.94 -7.36
CA GLY A 326 1.75 -3.75 -7.81
C GLY A 326 0.45 -3.60 -6.99
N ARG A 327 0.49 -3.18 -5.73
CA ARG A 327 -0.69 -3.07 -4.86
C ARG A 327 -1.17 -1.63 -4.74
N THR A 328 -2.30 -1.33 -5.38
CA THR A 328 -2.91 0.01 -5.35
C THR A 328 -4.42 -0.07 -5.50
N LEU A 329 -5.10 1.07 -5.62
CA LEU A 329 -6.54 1.19 -5.89
C LEU A 329 -6.78 1.93 -7.22
N ARG A 330 -7.90 1.60 -7.88
CA ARG A 330 -8.45 2.36 -9.00
C ARG A 330 -9.85 2.87 -8.66
N PHE A 331 -10.30 3.92 -9.35
CA PHE A 331 -11.57 4.58 -9.04
C PHE A 331 -12.42 4.75 -10.29
N ALA A 332 -13.60 4.16 -10.32
CA ALA A 332 -14.62 4.41 -11.34
C ALA A 332 -15.61 5.47 -10.81
N THR A 333 -15.76 6.58 -11.51
CA THR A 333 -16.69 7.66 -11.12
C THR A 333 -18.03 7.48 -11.81
N LEU A 334 -19.08 7.17 -11.05
CA LEU A 334 -20.43 7.14 -11.59
C LEU A 334 -20.94 8.53 -12.00
N PRO A 335 -21.87 8.62 -12.98
CA PRO A 335 -22.57 9.86 -13.27
C PRO A 335 -23.25 10.44 -12.01
N PRO A 336 -23.39 11.77 -11.90
CA PRO A 336 -23.99 12.40 -10.73
C PRO A 336 -25.37 11.83 -10.40
N GLY A 337 -25.55 11.42 -9.13
CA GLY A 337 -26.82 10.91 -8.61
C GLY A 337 -27.18 9.48 -9.04
N GLN A 338 -26.28 8.73 -9.70
CA GLN A 338 -26.46 7.31 -9.98
C GLN A 338 -25.66 6.44 -9.00
N ASP A 339 -26.22 5.28 -8.67
CA ASP A 339 -25.53 4.16 -7.99
C ASP A 339 -25.22 3.03 -9.01
N PRO A 340 -24.39 2.02 -8.67
CA PRO A 340 -24.09 0.92 -9.58
C PRO A 340 -25.32 0.12 -10.02
N ASP A 341 -26.33 0.00 -9.15
CA ASP A 341 -27.61 -0.65 -9.43
C ASP A 341 -28.38 0.09 -10.54
N ASP A 342 -28.53 1.42 -10.43
CA ASP A 342 -29.15 2.30 -11.42
C ASP A 342 -28.44 2.23 -12.77
N LEU A 343 -27.10 2.29 -12.77
CA LEU A 343 -26.32 2.23 -14.02
C LEU A 343 -26.55 0.93 -14.76
N VAL A 344 -26.51 -0.20 -14.05
CA VAL A 344 -26.71 -1.52 -14.65
C VAL A 344 -28.15 -1.75 -15.07
N ARG A 345 -29.14 -1.25 -14.32
CA ARG A 345 -30.56 -1.34 -14.74
C ARG A 345 -30.84 -0.57 -16.02
N ASN A 346 -30.22 0.59 -16.21
CA ASN A 346 -30.48 1.46 -17.36
C ASN A 346 -29.63 1.11 -18.59
N GLY A 347 -28.36 0.77 -18.38
CA GLY A 347 -27.38 0.56 -19.46
C GLY A 347 -26.89 -0.88 -19.60
N GLY A 348 -27.34 -1.79 -18.74
CA GLY A 348 -26.91 -3.18 -18.71
C GLY A 348 -25.45 -3.35 -18.29
N ARG A 349 -24.95 -4.58 -18.45
CA ARG A 349 -23.57 -4.94 -18.16
C ARG A 349 -22.56 -4.07 -18.92
N THR A 350 -22.80 -3.83 -20.22
CA THR A 350 -21.86 -3.11 -21.10
C THR A 350 -21.58 -1.68 -20.62
N ALA A 351 -22.59 -0.98 -20.09
CA ALA A 351 -22.41 0.37 -19.57
C ALA A 351 -21.45 0.40 -18.37
N LEU A 352 -21.58 -0.56 -17.45
CA LEU A 352 -20.67 -0.66 -16.32
C LEU A 352 -19.27 -1.11 -16.75
N GLU A 353 -19.13 -2.07 -17.67
CA GLU A 353 -17.82 -2.47 -18.21
C GLU A 353 -17.07 -1.28 -18.82
N THR A 354 -17.76 -0.47 -19.63
CA THR A 354 -17.20 0.76 -20.23
C THR A 354 -16.73 1.74 -19.16
N LEU A 355 -17.50 1.91 -18.07
CA LEU A 355 -17.12 2.76 -16.95
C LEU A 355 -15.86 2.24 -16.24
N LEU A 356 -15.79 0.93 -16.02
CA LEU A 356 -14.68 0.28 -15.31
C LEU A 356 -13.38 0.32 -16.12
N GLU A 357 -13.44 0.24 -17.45
CA GLU A 357 -12.29 0.44 -18.34
C GLU A 357 -11.69 1.85 -18.19
N GLY A 358 -12.55 2.85 -17.97
CA GLY A 358 -12.17 4.23 -17.68
C GLY A 358 -11.76 4.49 -16.23
N ALA A 359 -11.72 3.47 -15.35
CA ALA A 359 -11.39 3.67 -13.94
C ALA A 359 -10.01 4.32 -13.79
N GLU A 360 -9.93 5.43 -13.08
CA GLU A 360 -8.70 6.21 -12.98
C GLU A 360 -7.76 5.66 -11.88
N PRO A 361 -6.43 5.78 -12.07
CA PRO A 361 -5.45 5.40 -11.04
C PRO A 361 -5.58 6.26 -9.77
N LEU A 362 -5.15 5.71 -8.62
CA LEU A 362 -5.11 6.43 -7.34
C LEU A 362 -4.41 7.80 -7.41
N VAL A 363 -3.29 7.90 -8.13
CA VAL A 363 -2.56 9.18 -8.30
C VAL A 363 -3.38 10.24 -9.04
N GLU A 364 -4.17 9.84 -10.05
CA GLU A 364 -5.06 10.75 -10.79
C GLU A 364 -6.20 11.23 -9.91
N ARG A 365 -6.82 10.31 -9.14
CA ARG A 365 -7.90 10.63 -8.21
C ARG A 365 -7.46 11.68 -7.18
N LEU A 366 -6.30 11.47 -6.57
CA LEU A 366 -5.75 12.41 -5.58
C LEU A 366 -5.40 13.76 -6.20
N TRP A 367 -4.79 13.76 -7.40
CA TRP A 367 -4.47 14.98 -8.13
C TRP A 367 -5.73 15.83 -8.39
N LYS A 368 -6.78 15.23 -8.98
CA LYS A 368 -8.05 15.93 -9.26
C LYS A 368 -8.71 16.46 -7.99
N TYR A 369 -8.71 15.67 -6.92
CA TYR A 369 -9.28 16.09 -5.64
C TYR A 369 -8.58 17.32 -5.06
N GLU A 370 -7.25 17.30 -5.00
CA GLU A 370 -6.47 18.41 -4.44
C GLU A 370 -6.50 19.67 -5.32
N LEU A 371 -6.60 19.49 -6.64
CA LEU A 371 -6.77 20.58 -7.60
C LEU A 371 -8.12 21.28 -7.43
N ALA A 372 -9.18 20.52 -7.13
CA ALA A 372 -10.53 21.05 -6.93
C ALA A 372 -10.77 21.62 -5.51
N ALA A 373 -9.84 21.40 -4.57
CA ALA A 373 -10.04 21.75 -3.16
C ALA A 373 -10.05 23.27 -2.89
N ALA A 374 -9.32 24.07 -3.68
CA ALA A 374 -9.24 25.51 -3.53
C ALA A 374 -8.81 26.20 -4.84
N PRO A 375 -9.14 27.49 -5.04
CA PRO A 375 -8.57 28.31 -6.11
C PRO A 375 -7.04 28.32 -6.07
N LEU A 376 -6.39 28.39 -7.24
CA LEU A 376 -4.92 28.33 -7.40
C LEU A 376 -4.37 29.57 -8.13
N ASP A 377 -5.07 30.68 -7.98
CA ASP A 377 -4.80 31.96 -8.62
C ASP A 377 -3.56 32.66 -8.06
N THR A 378 -3.19 32.41 -6.80
CA THR A 378 -2.00 33.01 -6.17
C THR A 378 -0.79 32.05 -6.06
N PRO A 379 0.45 32.57 -5.99
CA PRO A 379 1.64 31.76 -5.71
C PRO A 379 1.54 30.96 -4.40
N GLU A 380 0.96 31.53 -3.35
CA GLU A 380 0.75 30.87 -2.05
C GLU A 380 -0.21 29.69 -2.17
N ALA A 381 -1.31 29.87 -2.92
CA ALA A 381 -2.28 28.81 -3.17
C ALA A 381 -1.65 27.64 -3.96
N ARG A 382 -0.80 27.95 -4.96
CA ARG A 382 -0.04 26.95 -5.72
C ARG A 382 0.99 26.22 -4.85
N ALA A 383 1.71 26.95 -3.99
CA ALA A 383 2.61 26.35 -3.01
C ALA A 383 1.85 25.44 -2.04
N GLY A 384 0.64 25.84 -1.64
CA GLY A 384 -0.28 25.05 -0.83
C GLY A 384 -0.68 23.74 -1.50
N LEU A 385 -1.03 23.73 -2.79
CA LEU A 385 -1.29 22.51 -3.56
C LEU A 385 -0.08 21.56 -3.53
N ARG A 386 1.12 22.09 -3.83
CA ARG A 386 2.37 21.30 -3.79
C ARG A 386 2.58 20.68 -2.41
N LYS A 387 2.37 21.46 -1.35
CA LYS A 387 2.51 20.96 0.02
C LYS A 387 1.53 19.82 0.30
N ARG A 388 0.24 19.99 0.01
CA ARG A 388 -0.77 18.94 0.27
C ARG A 388 -0.48 17.63 -0.48
N LEU A 389 -0.09 17.73 -1.75
CA LEU A 389 0.31 16.56 -2.54
C LEU A 389 1.57 15.86 -1.99
N ALA A 390 2.56 16.65 -1.56
CA ALA A 390 3.77 16.12 -0.93
C ALA A 390 3.46 15.46 0.43
N ASP A 391 2.58 16.06 1.24
CA ASP A 391 2.13 15.50 2.51
C ASP A 391 1.43 14.14 2.28
N HIS A 392 0.56 14.03 1.27
CA HIS A 392 -0.06 12.75 0.90
C HIS A 392 0.98 11.70 0.52
N ALA A 393 1.91 12.04 -0.36
CA ALA A 393 2.95 11.13 -0.78
C ALA A 393 3.86 10.71 0.39
N ALA A 394 4.12 11.60 1.34
CA ALA A 394 4.93 11.32 2.52
C ALA A 394 4.32 10.23 3.44
N THR A 395 3.00 10.04 3.40
CA THR A 395 2.35 8.96 4.15
C THR A 395 2.66 7.56 3.60
N ILE A 396 3.09 7.46 2.33
CA ILE A 396 3.43 6.18 1.69
C ILE A 396 4.70 5.62 2.34
N ARG A 397 4.57 4.43 2.94
CA ARG A 397 5.68 3.78 3.66
C ARG A 397 6.77 3.29 2.72
N HIS A 398 6.39 2.70 1.58
CA HIS A 398 7.34 2.17 0.62
C HIS A 398 8.11 3.29 -0.10
N GLY A 399 9.44 3.33 0.06
CA GLY A 399 10.31 4.41 -0.41
C GLY A 399 10.23 4.66 -1.93
N ASP A 400 10.35 3.60 -2.74
CA ASP A 400 10.29 3.77 -4.21
C ASP A 400 8.92 4.26 -4.70
N VAL A 401 7.83 3.67 -4.20
CA VAL A 401 6.46 4.10 -4.55
C VAL A 401 6.22 5.55 -4.14
N ARG A 402 6.66 5.94 -2.93
CA ARG A 402 6.64 7.34 -2.48
C ARG A 402 7.38 8.26 -3.45
N GLY A 403 8.59 7.87 -3.87
CA GLY A 403 9.39 8.62 -4.84
C GLY A 403 8.67 8.80 -6.19
N GLN A 404 8.01 7.74 -6.69
CA GLN A 404 7.22 7.81 -7.93
C GLN A 404 6.01 8.75 -7.80
N TYR A 405 5.29 8.72 -6.67
CA TYR A 405 4.18 9.66 -6.43
C TYR A 405 4.64 11.11 -6.40
N LEU A 406 5.74 11.42 -5.70
CA LEU A 406 6.31 12.77 -5.64
C LEU A 406 6.73 13.26 -7.04
N ALA A 407 7.39 12.40 -7.83
CA ALA A 407 7.78 12.72 -9.19
C ALA A 407 6.57 12.95 -10.11
N ASP A 408 5.51 12.14 -9.97
CA ASP A 408 4.28 12.27 -10.74
C ASP A 408 3.53 13.57 -10.45
N PHE A 409 3.36 13.90 -9.16
CA PHE A 409 2.74 15.14 -8.74
C PHE A 409 3.53 16.37 -9.18
N ARG A 410 4.86 16.32 -9.10
CA ARG A 410 5.72 17.40 -9.63
C ARG A 410 5.52 17.57 -11.13
N ARG A 411 5.60 16.49 -11.91
CA ARG A 411 5.41 16.52 -13.37
C ARG A 411 4.07 17.11 -13.77
N ARG A 412 2.98 16.75 -13.07
CA ARG A 412 1.63 17.29 -13.30
C ARG A 412 1.53 18.77 -12.95
N PHE A 413 2.15 19.18 -11.85
CA PHE A 413 2.21 20.58 -11.44
C PHE A 413 2.96 21.43 -12.46
N ASP A 414 4.14 20.98 -12.88
CA ASP A 414 4.95 21.66 -13.89
C ASP A 414 4.17 21.74 -15.22
N ALA A 415 3.53 20.66 -15.67
CA ALA A 415 2.70 20.68 -16.87
C ALA A 415 1.51 21.66 -16.82
N LEU A 416 0.97 21.94 -15.63
CA LEU A 416 -0.16 22.85 -15.45
C LEU A 416 0.26 24.33 -15.49
N TYR A 417 1.47 24.66 -15.00
CA TYR A 417 1.91 26.05 -14.80
C TYR A 417 3.13 26.46 -15.63
N GLU A 418 4.00 25.52 -15.99
CA GLU A 418 5.10 25.74 -16.92
C GLU A 418 4.59 25.54 -18.34
N ARG A 419 4.13 26.65 -18.94
CA ARG A 419 3.94 26.75 -20.38
C ARG A 419 5.26 26.34 -21.04
N ALA A 420 5.22 25.34 -21.92
CA ALA A 420 6.36 24.83 -22.69
C ALA A 420 7.28 25.97 -23.13
N SER A 421 8.39 26.17 -22.41
CA SER A 421 9.47 27.02 -22.88
C SER A 421 9.92 26.44 -24.22
N PRO A 422 9.91 27.20 -25.33
CA PRO A 422 10.42 26.70 -26.59
C PRO A 422 11.86 26.27 -26.32
N ALA A 423 12.17 24.99 -26.55
CA ALA A 423 13.53 24.50 -26.47
C ALA A 423 14.42 25.47 -27.28
N PRO A 424 15.54 25.97 -26.73
CA PRO A 424 16.46 26.79 -27.51
C PRO A 424 16.88 25.95 -28.71
N ARG A 425 16.53 26.40 -29.91
CA ARG A 425 17.05 25.80 -31.15
C ARG A 425 18.56 25.90 -31.08
N PHE A 426 19.21 24.77 -30.82
CA PHE A 426 20.64 24.62 -30.93
C PHE A 426 21.02 24.84 -32.40
N GLN A 427 21.48 26.05 -32.72
CA GLN A 427 22.20 26.31 -33.96
C GLN A 427 23.66 25.91 -33.72
N PRO A 428 24.20 24.93 -34.48
CA PRO A 428 25.61 24.58 -34.37
C PRO A 428 26.44 25.70 -35.04
N GLY A 429 26.87 26.67 -34.24
CA GLY A 429 27.89 27.64 -34.63
C GLY A 429 29.27 27.08 -34.30
N GLY A 430 29.98 26.58 -35.32
CA GLY A 430 31.34 26.05 -35.15
C GLY A 430 32.16 26.16 -36.42
N GLY A 431 32.68 27.36 -36.70
CA GLY A 431 33.69 27.61 -37.74
C GLY A 431 34.75 28.57 -37.21
N TRP A 432 35.64 28.08 -36.35
CA TRP A 432 36.85 28.81 -35.96
C TRP A 432 37.89 28.70 -37.08
N ARG A 433 38.22 29.82 -37.72
CA ARG A 433 39.47 29.98 -38.48
C ARG A 433 40.09 31.33 -38.14
N GLY A 434 41.40 31.29 -37.94
CA GLY A 434 42.16 32.34 -37.28
C GLY A 434 42.40 33.59 -38.11
N GLY A 435 42.91 34.61 -37.43
CA GLY A 435 43.96 35.45 -37.98
C GLY A 435 43.68 36.94 -38.05
N GLN A 436 44.59 37.68 -37.40
CA GLN A 436 45.19 38.94 -37.85
C GLN A 436 44.69 40.27 -37.27
N ALA A 437 45.68 41.07 -36.90
CA ALA A 437 45.64 42.34 -36.20
C ALA A 437 45.09 43.50 -37.06
N GLY A 438 44.55 44.53 -36.39
CA GLY A 438 44.20 45.81 -37.02
C GLY A 438 43.88 46.90 -36.00
N ARG A 439 44.65 48.00 -36.06
CA ARG A 439 44.58 49.22 -35.24
C ARG A 439 43.27 50.01 -35.38
N GLY A 440 42.87 50.66 -34.27
CA GLY A 440 42.54 52.09 -34.24
C GLY A 440 41.08 52.51 -34.41
N GLY A 441 40.49 53.09 -33.36
CA GLY A 441 39.25 53.87 -33.46
C GLY A 441 38.63 54.26 -32.11
N ARG A 442 38.89 55.50 -31.65
CA ARG A 442 38.20 56.14 -30.51
C ARG A 442 36.74 56.47 -30.87
N ARG A 443 35.77 56.13 -30.01
CA ARG A 443 34.52 56.91 -29.80
C ARG A 443 33.72 56.44 -28.56
N GLY A 444 33.52 57.36 -27.60
CA GLY A 444 32.28 57.58 -26.81
C GLY A 444 31.87 56.57 -25.72
N PRO A 445 31.46 57.01 -24.51
CA PRO A 445 31.19 56.11 -23.39
C PRO A 445 29.77 55.54 -23.45
N PHE A 446 29.66 54.25 -23.77
CA PHE A 446 28.43 53.48 -23.53
C PHE A 446 28.47 52.89 -22.11
N ARG A 447 27.56 53.34 -21.24
CA ARG A 447 27.22 52.68 -19.97
C ARG A 447 26.51 51.35 -20.31
N GLY A 448 27.29 50.31 -20.59
CA GLY A 448 26.83 48.92 -20.60
C GLY A 448 27.27 48.24 -19.31
N LYS A 449 26.36 47.53 -18.64
CA LYS A 449 26.70 46.63 -17.52
C LYS A 449 27.84 45.70 -17.98
N PRO A 450 28.87 45.47 -17.16
CA PRO A 450 29.92 44.52 -17.52
C PRO A 450 29.28 43.13 -17.71
N PRO A 451 29.71 42.34 -18.72
CA PRO A 451 29.26 40.97 -18.86
C PRO A 451 29.61 40.19 -17.59
N GLU A 452 28.69 39.34 -17.16
CA GLU A 452 28.86 38.48 -15.99
C GLU A 452 30.21 37.74 -16.08
N ALA A 453 31.00 37.85 -15.01
CA ALA A 453 32.24 37.11 -14.92
C ALA A 453 31.92 35.60 -15.03
N PRO A 454 32.71 34.82 -15.80
CA PRO A 454 32.46 33.39 -15.90
C PRO A 454 32.55 32.76 -14.50
N PRO A 455 31.76 31.69 -14.23
CA PRO A 455 31.80 31.01 -12.95
C PRO A 455 33.24 30.66 -12.56
N SER A 456 33.56 30.95 -11.29
CA SER A 456 34.91 30.82 -10.75
C SER A 456 35.45 29.41 -11.01
N ALA A 457 36.77 29.27 -11.06
CA ALA A 457 37.42 27.97 -11.29
C ALA A 457 36.95 26.88 -10.29
N VAL A 458 36.44 27.29 -9.12
CA VAL A 458 35.85 26.44 -8.08
C VAL A 458 34.54 25.78 -8.54
N THR A 459 33.66 26.50 -9.24
CA THR A 459 32.40 25.91 -9.76
C THR A 459 32.65 24.89 -10.87
N ARG A 460 33.75 25.05 -11.63
CA ARG A 460 34.18 24.10 -12.66
C ARG A 460 34.90 22.87 -12.10
N SER A 461 35.58 22.97 -10.96
CA SER A 461 36.19 21.80 -10.30
C SER A 461 35.16 20.87 -9.64
N ILE A 462 34.00 21.40 -9.24
CA ILE A 462 32.90 20.61 -8.65
C ILE A 462 32.31 19.60 -9.66
N GLY A 463 32.13 20.02 -10.92
CA GLY A 463 31.56 19.16 -11.96
C GLY A 463 32.46 18.02 -12.45
N ASN A 464 33.78 18.08 -12.20
CA ASN A 464 34.76 17.15 -12.76
C ASN A 464 35.63 16.42 -11.72
N GLY A 465 35.68 16.84 -10.45
CA GLY A 465 36.62 16.34 -9.43
C GLY A 465 36.02 15.51 -8.29
N GLY A 466 34.69 15.43 -8.19
CA GLY A 466 34.02 14.88 -7.01
C GLY A 466 34.01 15.89 -5.84
N LEU A 467 32.98 15.81 -5.01
CA LEU A 467 32.77 16.65 -3.82
C LEU A 467 33.74 16.22 -2.72
N GLY A 468 34.39 17.19 -2.06
CA GLY A 468 35.52 16.96 -1.17
C GLY A 468 35.36 17.54 0.24
N PRO A 469 36.48 17.78 0.95
CA PRO A 469 36.50 18.34 2.31
C PRO A 469 35.87 19.75 2.43
N LEU A 470 35.70 20.49 1.34
CA LEU A 470 35.19 21.87 1.34
C LEU A 470 33.67 21.92 1.57
N GLU A 471 32.93 20.95 1.05
CA GLU A 471 31.48 20.83 1.14
C GLU A 471 31.06 20.30 2.52
N SER A 472 31.76 19.29 3.04
CA SER A 472 31.58 18.85 4.44
C SER A 472 31.85 20.01 5.40
N ARG A 473 32.90 20.80 5.15
CA ARG A 473 33.20 22.01 5.93
C ARG A 473 32.09 23.06 5.81
N ALA A 474 31.53 23.25 4.61
CA ALA A 474 30.41 24.17 4.37
C ALA A 474 29.16 23.78 5.16
N VAL A 475 28.78 22.50 5.13
CA VAL A 475 27.61 21.99 5.85
C VAL A 475 27.78 22.15 7.36
N LEU A 476 28.95 21.83 7.91
CA LEU A 476 29.22 22.05 9.34
C LEU A 476 29.18 23.54 9.72
N ALA A 477 29.67 24.43 8.85
CA ALA A 477 29.56 25.87 9.05
C ALA A 477 28.11 26.38 8.96
N GLY A 478 27.29 25.77 8.11
CA GLY A 478 25.84 26.01 8.04
C GLY A 478 25.12 25.56 9.31
N MET A 479 25.48 24.38 9.84
CA MET A 479 24.94 23.83 11.09
C MET A 479 25.25 24.72 12.30
N LEU A 480 26.44 25.33 12.35
CA LEU A 480 26.76 26.35 13.37
C LEU A 480 25.79 27.54 13.34
N ARG A 481 25.38 27.98 12.14
CA ARG A 481 24.52 29.15 11.95
C ARG A 481 23.03 28.82 12.11
N HIS A 482 22.66 27.58 11.78
CA HIS A 482 21.28 27.11 11.79
C HIS A 482 21.11 25.81 12.60
N PRO A 483 21.44 25.81 13.91
CA PRO A 483 21.47 24.59 14.71
C PRO A 483 20.13 23.88 14.87
N GLN A 484 19.01 24.57 14.63
CA GLN A 484 17.67 23.99 14.69
C GLN A 484 17.48 22.79 13.73
N ILE A 485 18.30 22.71 12.68
CA ILE A 485 18.23 21.63 11.70
C ILE A 485 18.85 20.32 12.20
N ILE A 486 19.75 20.39 13.19
CA ILE A 486 20.61 19.26 13.57
C ILE A 486 19.76 18.10 14.12
N ALA A 487 18.86 18.39 15.06
CA ALA A 487 17.99 17.37 15.65
C ALA A 487 17.05 16.71 14.62
N HIS A 488 16.53 17.50 13.66
CA HIS A 488 15.61 17.02 12.63
C HIS A 488 16.27 16.11 11.58
N HIS A 489 17.59 16.25 11.39
CA HIS A 489 18.37 15.51 10.40
C HIS A 489 19.50 14.69 11.04
N ALA A 490 19.37 14.31 12.32
CA ALA A 490 20.47 13.73 13.10
C ALA A 490 21.04 12.44 12.46
N GLU A 491 20.18 11.54 11.99
CA GLU A 491 20.58 10.30 11.31
C GLU A 491 21.36 10.58 10.01
N THR A 492 20.85 11.50 9.18
CA THR A 492 21.49 11.90 7.92
C THR A 492 22.82 12.61 8.15
N ILE A 493 22.90 13.46 9.18
CA ILE A 493 24.12 14.16 9.58
C ILE A 493 25.17 13.17 10.06
N ALA A 494 24.79 12.17 10.86
CA ALA A 494 25.69 11.11 11.32
C ALA A 494 26.31 10.31 10.16
N ALA A 495 25.56 10.13 9.06
CA ALA A 495 26.00 9.43 7.86
C ALA A 495 26.90 10.26 6.92
N LEU A 496 27.18 11.54 7.24
CA LEU A 496 27.99 12.40 6.36
C LEU A 496 29.43 11.85 6.19
N PRO A 497 29.94 11.77 4.95
CA PRO A 497 31.30 11.32 4.68
C PRO A 497 32.33 12.40 5.02
N ILE A 498 32.75 12.44 6.28
CA ILE A 498 33.75 13.40 6.78
C ILE A 498 35.08 12.67 7.02
N ALA A 499 36.04 12.86 6.10
CA ALA A 499 37.36 12.23 6.20
C ALA A 499 38.30 12.91 7.22
N ASP A 500 38.08 14.19 7.53
CA ASP A 500 38.89 14.93 8.49
C ASP A 500 38.41 14.64 9.92
N GLU A 501 39.28 14.04 10.74
CA GLU A 501 38.97 13.66 12.13
C GLU A 501 38.52 14.84 13.00
N LYS A 502 39.04 16.05 12.75
CA LYS A 502 38.64 17.24 13.50
C LYS A 502 37.23 17.67 13.12
N LEU A 503 36.89 17.63 11.83
CA LEU A 503 35.53 17.93 11.36
C LEU A 503 34.51 16.89 11.81
N ALA A 504 34.89 15.60 11.84
CA ALA A 504 34.04 14.53 12.36
C ALA A 504 33.76 14.72 13.86
N ARG A 505 34.77 15.07 14.65
CA ARG A 505 34.60 15.41 16.07
C ARG A 505 33.69 16.61 16.29
N ILE A 506 33.70 17.59 15.40
CA ILE A 506 32.76 18.74 15.46
C ILE A 506 31.33 18.30 15.16
N ARG A 507 31.12 17.47 14.13
CA ARG A 507 29.81 16.90 13.81
C ARG A 507 29.24 16.16 15.03
N ASP A 508 30.04 15.29 15.64
CA ASP A 508 29.59 14.47 16.77
C ASP A 508 29.22 15.35 17.98
N ALA A 509 30.05 16.35 18.29
CA ALA A 509 29.76 17.31 19.35
C ALA A 509 28.50 18.16 19.07
N MET A 510 28.22 18.47 17.81
CA MET A 510 26.98 19.16 17.40
C MET A 510 25.74 18.29 17.56
N LEU A 511 25.85 16.99 17.23
CA LEU A 511 24.77 16.02 17.43
C LEU A 511 24.49 15.83 18.93
N ASP A 512 25.53 15.64 19.74
CA ASP A 512 25.40 15.52 21.20
C ASP A 512 24.75 16.77 21.81
N ALA A 513 25.17 17.96 21.38
CA ALA A 513 24.57 19.23 21.82
C ALA A 513 23.09 19.33 21.45
N ALA A 514 22.71 18.87 20.25
CA ALA A 514 21.32 18.89 19.78
C ALA A 514 20.42 17.88 20.52
N PHE A 515 20.98 16.77 21.03
CA PHE A 515 20.25 15.82 21.86
C PHE A 515 20.16 16.24 23.33
N ALA A 516 21.14 17.00 23.84
CA ALA A 516 21.19 17.43 25.23
C ALA A 516 20.35 18.69 25.51
N ALA A 517 20.14 19.56 24.53
CA ALA A 517 19.43 20.83 24.69
C ALA A 517 17.99 20.76 24.14
N GLU A 518 17.01 21.23 24.93
CA GLU A 518 15.59 21.29 24.50
C GLU A 518 15.38 22.28 23.34
N THR A 519 16.17 23.36 23.32
CA THR A 519 16.27 24.28 22.18
C THR A 519 17.74 24.66 21.97
N LEU A 520 18.21 24.58 20.72
CA LEU A 520 19.60 24.86 20.37
C LEU A 520 19.67 26.06 19.42
N ASP A 521 20.18 27.18 19.91
CA ASP A 521 20.54 28.36 19.11
C ASP A 521 22.05 28.44 18.84
N SER A 522 22.45 29.38 17.97
CA SER A 522 23.84 29.51 17.51
C SER A 522 24.81 29.86 18.65
N ASP A 523 24.35 30.64 19.63
CA ASP A 523 25.19 31.13 20.72
C ASP A 523 25.38 30.04 21.79
N THR A 524 24.31 29.30 22.08
CA THR A 524 24.31 28.14 22.97
C THR A 524 25.18 27.02 22.39
N LEU A 525 25.00 26.68 21.11
CA LEU A 525 25.86 25.71 20.43
C LEU A 525 27.32 26.16 20.46
N GLY A 526 27.58 27.44 20.20
CA GLY A 526 28.94 27.98 20.26
C GLY A 526 29.58 27.87 21.64
N THR A 527 28.80 28.08 22.71
CA THR A 527 29.25 27.93 24.10
C THR A 527 29.57 26.47 24.43
N ILE A 528 28.69 25.54 24.06
CA ILE A 528 28.88 24.09 24.28
C ILE A 528 30.15 23.61 23.57
N LEU A 529 30.31 23.96 22.29
CA LEU A 529 31.50 23.59 21.51
C LEU A 529 32.78 24.24 22.06
N GLY A 530 32.68 25.46 22.61
CA GLY A 530 33.80 26.11 23.31
C GLY A 530 34.25 25.35 24.56
N GLN A 531 33.31 24.88 25.39
CA GLN A 531 33.59 24.14 26.62
C GLN A 531 34.28 22.79 26.38
N VAL A 532 33.99 22.13 25.25
CA VAL A 532 34.66 20.87 24.85
C VAL A 532 35.99 21.09 24.12
N GLY A 533 36.50 22.33 24.10
CA GLY A 533 37.81 22.67 23.53
C GLY A 533 37.85 22.82 22.01
N LEU A 534 36.70 23.00 21.35
CA LEU A 534 36.59 23.13 19.89
C LEU A 534 36.53 24.59 19.39
N ALA A 535 36.74 25.58 20.26
CA ALA A 535 36.67 27.01 19.92
C ALA A 535 37.56 27.40 18.72
N GLY A 536 38.81 26.92 18.68
CA GLY A 536 39.72 27.18 17.54
C GLY A 536 39.28 26.53 16.23
N ALA A 537 38.55 25.42 16.30
CA ALA A 537 38.04 24.71 15.13
C ALA A 537 36.76 25.36 14.57
N MET A 538 35.93 25.96 15.43
CA MET A 538 34.79 26.77 15.01
C MET A 538 35.22 28.01 14.22
N GLU A 539 36.35 28.62 14.57
CA GLU A 539 36.89 29.76 13.83
C GLU A 539 37.32 29.35 12.41
N ALA A 540 37.88 28.14 12.27
CA ALA A 540 38.22 27.57 10.96
C ALA A 540 36.98 27.22 10.10
N LEU A 541 35.84 26.93 10.72
CA LEU A 541 34.55 26.75 10.03
C LEU A 541 33.92 28.08 9.59
N ARG A 542 34.16 29.15 10.34
CA ARG A 542 33.66 30.50 10.01
C ARG A 542 34.46 31.17 8.89
N ALA A 543 35.68 30.71 8.64
CA ALA A 543 36.53 31.20 7.56
C ALA A 543 35.87 30.98 6.17
N PRO A 544 35.94 31.97 5.25
CA PRO A 544 35.40 31.83 3.90
C PRO A 544 35.94 30.59 3.19
N ASN A 545 35.06 29.80 2.56
CA ASN A 545 35.40 28.55 1.87
C ASN A 545 35.24 28.64 0.34
N GLY A 546 34.90 29.81 -0.19
CA GLY A 546 34.74 30.04 -1.64
C GLY A 546 33.44 29.49 -2.24
N LEU A 547 32.60 28.83 -1.45
CA LEU A 547 31.30 28.28 -1.87
C LEU A 547 30.19 29.28 -1.56
N ALA A 548 29.27 29.48 -2.50
CA ALA A 548 28.29 30.55 -2.43
C ALA A 548 26.93 30.10 -1.86
N PHE A 549 26.91 29.06 -1.01
CA PHE A 549 25.70 28.55 -0.37
C PHE A 549 24.94 29.63 0.39
N SER A 550 23.61 29.61 0.32
CA SER A 550 22.75 30.59 1.00
C SER A 550 22.92 30.54 2.53
N PHE A 551 23.07 29.35 3.13
CA PHE A 551 23.28 29.15 4.57
C PHE A 551 24.63 29.64 5.12
N LEU A 552 25.55 30.03 4.24
CA LEU A 552 26.82 30.67 4.63
C LEU A 552 26.76 32.20 4.54
N ARG A 553 25.67 32.77 4.02
CA ARG A 553 25.50 34.21 3.85
C ARG A 553 24.69 34.80 5.00
N GLY A 554 25.18 35.87 5.63
CA GLY A 554 24.50 36.52 6.75
C GLY A 554 23.22 37.29 6.34
N ASN A 555 23.03 37.55 5.05
CA ASN A 555 21.89 38.28 4.49
C ASN A 555 20.86 37.39 3.77
N ALA A 556 21.01 36.07 3.80
CA ALA A 556 20.05 35.17 3.20
C ALA A 556 18.79 35.02 4.08
N ASP A 557 17.63 34.85 3.46
CA ASP A 557 16.40 34.47 4.17
C ASP A 557 16.65 33.21 5.01
N ALA A 558 16.35 33.28 6.31
CA ALA A 558 16.61 32.19 7.26
C ALA A 558 15.82 30.92 6.91
N GLY A 559 14.64 31.05 6.30
CA GLY A 559 13.85 29.93 5.80
C GLY A 559 14.55 29.22 4.63
N ARG A 560 15.01 29.97 3.63
CA ARG A 560 15.77 29.48 2.48
C ARG A 560 17.09 28.84 2.91
N ALA A 561 17.86 29.52 3.75
CA ALA A 561 19.13 29.01 4.26
C ALA A 561 18.99 27.63 4.91
N ARG A 562 17.96 27.44 5.75
CA ARG A 562 17.67 26.13 6.35
C ARG A 562 17.28 25.07 5.34
N ARG A 563 16.45 25.39 4.34
CA ARG A 563 16.08 24.43 3.29
C ARG A 563 17.27 24.03 2.44
N ASP A 564 18.09 24.99 2.03
CA ASP A 564 19.28 24.74 1.22
C ASP A 564 20.32 23.94 2.00
N LEU A 565 20.43 24.15 3.32
CA LEU A 565 21.28 23.35 4.21
C LEU A 565 20.79 21.91 4.34
N ALA A 566 19.49 21.68 4.52
CA ALA A 566 18.91 20.33 4.54
C ALA A 566 19.17 19.58 3.23
N ALA A 567 18.94 20.23 2.09
CA ALA A 567 19.18 19.66 0.78
C ALA A 567 20.67 19.33 0.55
N ALA A 568 21.58 20.19 1.04
CA ALA A 568 23.01 19.93 0.98
C ALA A 568 23.43 18.73 1.85
N ILE A 569 22.86 18.59 3.05
CA ILE A 569 23.08 17.44 3.95
C ILE A 569 22.62 16.14 3.28
N GLU A 570 21.40 16.11 2.72
CA GLU A 570 20.86 14.93 2.04
C GLU A 570 21.68 14.53 0.81
N ALA A 571 22.07 15.49 -0.03
CA ALA A 571 22.88 15.23 -1.21
C ALA A 571 24.26 14.65 -0.88
N LEU A 572 24.91 15.13 0.19
CA LEU A 572 26.21 14.62 0.65
C LEU A 572 26.09 13.25 1.32
N ALA A 573 25.04 13.01 2.12
CA ALA A 573 24.85 11.76 2.84
C ALA A 573 24.48 10.59 1.90
N ALA A 574 23.79 10.84 0.78
CA ALA A 574 23.45 9.80 -0.19
C ALA A 574 24.67 9.24 -0.95
N ARG A 575 25.81 9.94 -0.94
CA ARG A 575 26.95 9.62 -1.81
C ARG A 575 27.63 8.29 -1.51
N PRO A 576 27.99 7.95 -0.25
CA PRO A 576 28.68 6.70 0.05
C PRO A 576 27.88 5.45 -0.34
N GLU A 577 26.55 5.48 -0.13
CA GLU A 577 25.65 4.38 -0.50
C GLU A 577 25.55 4.21 -2.02
N LEU A 578 25.41 5.33 -2.75
CA LEU A 578 25.36 5.32 -4.21
C LEU A 578 26.68 4.84 -4.83
N ASP A 579 27.82 5.27 -4.28
CA ASP A 579 29.14 4.85 -4.75
C ASP A 579 29.40 3.36 -4.43
N ALA A 580 29.01 2.88 -3.25
CA ALA A 580 29.10 1.46 -2.88
C ALA A 580 28.20 0.59 -3.76
N ALA A 581 26.95 1.00 -4.01
CA ALA A 581 26.02 0.31 -4.89
C ALA A 581 26.55 0.28 -6.34
N LEU A 582 27.09 1.39 -6.82
CA LEU A 582 27.67 1.49 -8.16
C LEU A 582 28.91 0.59 -8.29
N ALA A 583 29.77 0.53 -7.27
CA ALA A 583 30.91 -0.37 -7.23
C ALA A 583 30.48 -1.84 -7.24
N ALA A 584 29.47 -2.21 -6.45
CA ALA A 584 28.95 -3.58 -6.38
C ALA A 584 28.35 -4.03 -7.73
N VAL A 585 27.54 -3.18 -8.37
CA VAL A 585 26.95 -3.47 -9.69
C VAL A 585 28.03 -3.54 -10.77
N THR A 586 29.03 -2.65 -10.71
CA THR A 586 30.15 -2.65 -11.65
C THR A 586 30.98 -3.93 -11.52
N ALA A 587 31.29 -4.37 -10.30
CA ALA A 587 32.00 -5.63 -10.06
C ALA A 587 31.20 -6.85 -10.56
N ARG A 588 29.88 -6.86 -10.34
CA ARG A 588 28.99 -7.92 -10.86
C ARG A 588 28.99 -7.96 -12.40
N LEU A 589 28.88 -6.81 -13.05
CA LEU A 589 28.92 -6.70 -14.52
C LEU A 589 30.25 -7.12 -15.13
N MET A 590 31.37 -6.92 -14.42
CA MET A 590 32.68 -7.42 -14.84
C MET A 590 32.77 -8.95 -14.79
N ALA A 591 32.08 -9.60 -13.86
CA ALA A 591 32.04 -11.05 -13.73
C ALA A 591 31.02 -11.72 -14.68
N SER A 592 29.86 -11.10 -14.87
CA SER A 592 28.79 -11.59 -15.73
C SER A 592 28.00 -10.40 -16.31
N PRO A 593 28.26 -10.00 -17.57
CA PRO A 593 27.53 -8.92 -18.20
C PRO A 593 26.07 -9.33 -18.47
N ASP A 594 25.12 -8.55 -17.98
CA ASP A 594 23.70 -8.76 -18.22
C ASP A 594 22.95 -7.42 -18.38
N GLU A 595 21.87 -7.44 -19.16
CA GLU A 595 21.11 -6.23 -19.53
C GLU A 595 20.49 -5.53 -18.31
N ALA A 596 20.05 -6.29 -17.30
CA ALA A 596 19.47 -5.75 -16.07
C ALA A 596 20.56 -5.07 -15.22
N GLY A 597 21.76 -5.64 -15.15
CA GLY A 597 22.93 -5.05 -14.51
C GLY A 597 23.32 -3.73 -15.17
N PHE A 598 23.33 -3.64 -16.50
CA PHE A 598 23.61 -2.39 -17.22
C PHE A 598 22.54 -1.33 -16.98
N ALA A 599 21.27 -1.72 -16.93
CA ALA A 599 20.16 -0.81 -16.61
C ALA A 599 20.31 -0.26 -15.18
N GLU A 600 20.63 -1.11 -14.21
CA GLU A 600 20.84 -0.68 -12.82
C GLU A 600 22.08 0.20 -12.68
N GLN A 601 23.17 -0.11 -13.38
CA GLN A 601 24.38 0.74 -13.38
C GLN A 601 24.08 2.14 -13.94
N ARG A 602 23.28 2.24 -15.01
CA ARG A 602 22.84 3.54 -15.56
C ARG A 602 21.97 4.31 -14.57
N ARG A 603 21.05 3.63 -13.88
CA ARG A 603 20.18 4.23 -12.86
C ARG A 603 21.00 4.81 -11.70
N LEU A 604 21.94 4.03 -11.17
CA LEU A 604 22.81 4.45 -10.06
C LEU A 604 23.74 5.61 -10.45
N ARG A 605 24.30 5.60 -11.67
CA ARG A 605 25.09 6.74 -12.19
C ARG A 605 24.24 8.00 -12.31
N ALA A 606 23.03 7.89 -12.87
CA ALA A 606 22.13 9.02 -12.99
C ALA A 606 21.71 9.60 -11.63
N ALA A 607 21.46 8.73 -10.63
CA ALA A 607 21.13 9.16 -9.26
C ALA A 607 22.32 9.89 -8.60
N ARG A 608 23.54 9.37 -8.76
CA ARG A 608 24.77 10.00 -8.27
C ARG A 608 25.01 11.36 -8.91
N ASP A 609 24.90 11.43 -10.24
CA ASP A 609 25.12 12.67 -10.99
C ASP A 609 24.03 13.71 -10.66
N ALA A 610 22.79 13.29 -10.37
CA ALA A 610 21.73 14.17 -9.91
C ALA A 610 22.02 14.76 -8.51
N ALA A 611 22.56 13.97 -7.58
CA ALA A 611 22.99 14.45 -6.28
C ALA A 611 24.13 15.49 -6.40
N ASP A 612 25.10 15.24 -7.29
CA ASP A 612 26.18 16.19 -7.60
C ASP A 612 25.64 17.50 -8.19
N GLN A 613 24.72 17.42 -9.14
CA GLN A 613 24.10 18.60 -9.75
C GLN A 613 23.28 19.40 -8.74
N ALA A 614 22.54 18.73 -7.84
CA ALA A 614 21.79 19.40 -6.79
C ALA A 614 22.73 20.20 -5.87
N LEU A 615 23.83 19.62 -5.42
CA LEU A 615 24.78 20.31 -4.56
C LEU A 615 25.52 21.43 -5.30
N ALA A 616 25.90 21.22 -6.57
CA ALA A 616 26.52 22.25 -7.41
C ALA A 616 25.56 23.45 -7.64
N SER A 617 24.27 23.18 -7.85
CA SER A 617 23.24 24.21 -7.99
C SER A 617 23.09 25.04 -6.71
N LEU A 618 23.14 24.41 -5.55
CA LEU A 618 23.11 25.09 -4.26
C LEU A 618 24.39 25.92 -4.02
N ALA A 619 25.54 25.43 -4.47
CA ALA A 619 26.84 26.07 -4.30
C ALA A 619 27.06 27.27 -5.24
N ALA A 620 26.41 27.30 -6.40
CA ALA A 620 26.55 28.38 -7.38
C ALA A 620 25.92 29.70 -6.91
N GLY A 621 24.79 29.63 -6.19
CA GLY A 621 24.01 30.80 -5.76
C GLY A 621 23.43 31.60 -6.94
N GLU A 622 22.16 31.99 -6.87
CA GLU A 622 21.57 32.83 -7.93
C GLU A 622 22.21 34.22 -7.95
N SER A 623 22.62 34.66 -9.14
CA SER A 623 23.01 36.03 -9.44
C SER A 623 21.79 36.96 -9.34
N GLY A 624 21.69 37.66 -8.22
CA GLY A 624 21.11 39.00 -8.10
C GLY A 624 19.65 39.21 -8.53
N ALA A 625 18.74 39.10 -7.58
CA ALA A 625 17.43 39.74 -7.66
C ALA A 625 16.96 40.23 -6.28
N ASP A 626 17.82 40.92 -5.53
CA ASP A 626 17.44 41.69 -4.33
C ASP A 626 18.27 42.97 -4.30
N SER A 627 17.85 43.95 -5.10
CA SER A 627 18.06 45.37 -4.83
C SER A 627 17.00 46.17 -5.57
N ASN A 628 15.83 46.28 -4.94
CA ASN A 628 15.10 47.54 -4.84
C ASN A 628 14.15 47.50 -3.64
#